data_AF-A0A1Z4QIB1-F1
#
_entry.id   AF-A0A1Z4QIB1-F1
#
_cell.length_a   1.000
_cell.length_b   1.000
_cell.length_c   1.000
_cell.angle_alpha   90.00
_cell.angle_beta   90.00
_cell.angle_gamma   90.00
#
_symmetry.space_group_name_H-M   'P 1'
#
loop_
_entity.id
_entity.type
_entity.pdbx_description
1 polymer ?
#
loop_
_entity_poly.entity_id
_entity_poly.type
_entity_poly.pdbx_seq_one_letter_code
_entity_poly.pdbx_strand_id
1 'polypeptide(L)'
;MSIAEHNNLLWLPPYLSDLLTVSVDGQADDSTVAGMNLINSAADRWLTGQMDDYTYFELLDHHGIDPLAFVGEVEDHMKLLIRRL
;
A
#
# COMPACT_ATOMS: atom_id res chain seq x y z
N MET A 1 10.34 2.26 -11.15
CA MET A 1 10.75 0.95 -11.71
C MET A 1 9.61 0.01 -11.37
N SER A 2 8.70 -0.23 -12.32
CA SER A 2 7.41 -0.86 -12.04
C SER A 2 7.60 -2.33 -11.68
N ILE A 3 7.12 -2.71 -10.48
CA ILE A 3 7.12 -4.08 -9.95
C ILE A 3 6.41 -5.06 -10.91
N ALA A 4 5.51 -4.57 -11.75
CA ALA A 4 4.69 -5.41 -12.62
C ALA A 4 5.35 -5.81 -13.96
N GLU A 5 6.28 -5.02 -14.51
CA GLU A 5 6.76 -5.24 -15.89
C GLU A 5 7.89 -6.27 -16.01
N HIS A 6 8.67 -6.53 -14.95
CA HIS A 6 9.92 -7.28 -15.11
C HIS A 6 9.82 -8.81 -15.03
N ASN A 7 8.76 -9.40 -14.49
CA ASN A 7 8.77 -10.85 -14.16
C ASN A 7 7.67 -11.70 -14.82
N ASN A 8 6.72 -11.13 -15.55
CA ASN A 8 5.59 -11.86 -16.18
C ASN A 8 4.77 -12.76 -15.24
N LEU A 9 5.01 -12.67 -13.93
CA LEU A 9 4.33 -13.33 -12.83
C LEU A 9 3.51 -12.25 -12.14
N LEU A 10 2.23 -12.16 -12.52
CA LEU A 10 1.26 -11.38 -11.75
C LEU A 10 1.11 -12.06 -10.40
N TRP A 11 1.73 -11.47 -9.38
CA TRP A 11 1.52 -11.88 -8.01
C TRP A 11 0.13 -11.43 -7.57
N LEU A 12 -0.71 -12.40 -7.25
CA LEU A 12 -2.01 -12.17 -6.64
C LEU A 12 -1.87 -12.45 -5.14
N PRO A 13 -1.84 -11.43 -4.28
CA PRO A 13 -1.86 -11.68 -2.86
C PRO A 13 -3.20 -12.27 -2.42
N PRO A 14 -3.21 -13.07 -1.34
CA PRO A 14 -4.44 -13.55 -0.73
C PRO A 14 -5.31 -12.43 -0.16
N TYR A 15 -4.70 -11.29 0.23
CA TYR A 15 -5.40 -10.13 0.76
C TYR A 15 -4.96 -8.84 0.07
N LEU A 16 -5.90 -7.95 -0.23
CA LEU A 16 -5.58 -6.66 -0.89
C LEU A 16 -4.72 -5.75 -0.01
N SER A 17 -4.81 -5.87 1.32
CA SER A 17 -3.97 -5.15 2.27
C SER A 17 -2.48 -5.46 2.10
N ASP A 18 -2.14 -6.63 1.55
CA ASP A 18 -0.75 -6.99 1.27
C ASP A 18 -0.13 -6.08 0.19
N LEU A 19 -0.95 -5.52 -0.73
CA LEU A 19 -0.49 -4.56 -1.74
C LEU A 19 -0.22 -3.16 -1.15
N LEU A 20 -0.84 -2.85 -0.01
CA LEU A 20 -0.73 -1.56 0.70
C LEU A 20 0.22 -1.64 1.90
N THR A 21 0.96 -2.74 2.04
CA THR A 21 1.90 -2.93 3.14
C THR A 21 3.19 -2.16 2.86
N VAL A 22 3.58 -1.32 3.80
CA VAL A 22 4.88 -0.64 3.82
C VAL A 22 5.84 -1.36 4.76
N SER A 23 7.13 -1.28 4.44
CA SER A 23 8.22 -1.80 5.25
C SER A 23 9.26 -0.73 5.49
N VAL A 24 10.06 -0.91 6.54
CA VAL A 24 11.15 -0.01 6.90
C VAL A 24 12.45 -0.79 6.98
N ASP A 25 13.57 -0.09 6.82
CA ASP A 25 14.89 -0.71 6.91
C ASP A 25 15.14 -1.27 8.31
N GLY A 26 15.98 -2.31 8.41
CA GLY A 26 16.31 -2.97 9.68
C GLY A 26 17.08 -2.09 10.68
N GLN A 27 17.36 -0.82 10.35
CA GLN A 27 17.99 0.18 11.22
C GLN A 27 17.06 1.37 11.51
N ALA A 28 15.78 1.27 11.14
CA ALA A 28 14.77 2.28 11.44
C ALA A 28 14.60 2.45 12.96
N ASP A 29 14.35 3.68 13.39
CA ASP A 29 14.06 3.97 14.79
C ASP A 29 12.64 3.52 15.19
N ASP A 30 12.38 3.47 16.49
CA ASP A 30 11.09 3.02 17.03
C ASP A 30 9.92 3.86 16.50
N SER A 31 10.13 5.16 16.25
CA SER A 31 9.10 6.05 15.70
C SER A 31 8.73 5.67 14.27
N THR A 32 9.73 5.36 13.45
CA THR A 32 9.56 4.94 12.06
C THR A 32 8.89 3.57 11.99
N VAL A 33 9.27 2.63 12.86
CA VAL A 33 8.60 1.34 13.01
C VAL A 33 7.14 1.50 13.47
N ALA A 34 6.87 2.42 14.40
CA ALA A 34 5.52 2.72 14.84
C ALA A 34 4.65 3.31 13.71
N GLY A 35 5.22 4.22 12.90
CA GLY A 35 4.56 4.76 11.71
C GLY A 35 4.21 3.67 10.68
N MET A 36 5.16 2.78 10.39
CA MET A 36 4.92 1.62 9.52
C MET A 36 3.74 0.76 10.01
N ASN A 37 3.73 0.41 11.30
CA ASN A 37 2.64 -0.39 11.87
C ASN A 37 1.28 0.33 11.81
N LEU A 38 1.28 1.65 12.01
CA LEU A 38 0.08 2.48 11.93
C LEU A 38 -0.48 2.49 10.50
N ILE A 39 0.36 2.73 9.50
CA ILE A 39 -0.04 2.74 8.08
C ILE A 39 -0.58 1.37 7.66
N ASN A 40 0.13 0.28 8.01
CA ASN A 40 -0.29 -1.07 7.65
C ASN A 40 -1.64 -1.44 8.28
N SER A 41 -1.89 -1.01 9.52
CA SER A 41 -3.19 -1.21 10.18
C SER A 41 -4.29 -0.32 9.58
N ALA A 42 -3.94 0.90 9.15
CA ALA A 42 -4.87 1.83 8.52
C ALA A 42 -5.31 1.37 7.13
N ALA A 43 -4.43 0.71 6.37
CA ALA A 43 -4.73 0.17 5.06
C ALA A 43 -5.92 -0.82 5.09
N ASP A 44 -5.95 -1.73 6.06
CA ASP A 44 -7.07 -2.67 6.23
C ASP A 44 -8.39 -1.95 6.57
N ARG A 45 -8.32 -0.94 7.43
CA ARG A 45 -9.48 -0.11 7.79
C ARG A 45 -10.01 0.69 6.61
N TRP A 46 -9.12 1.20 5.76
CA TRP A 46 -9.47 1.91 4.54
C TRP A 46 -10.15 0.97 3.53
N LEU A 47 -9.55 -0.21 3.27
CA LEU A 47 -10.10 -1.23 2.38
C LEU A 47 -11.48 -1.76 2.83
N THR A 48 -11.73 -1.82 4.13
CA THR A 48 -13.02 -2.26 4.69
C THR A 48 -14.04 -1.13 4.84
N GLY A 49 -13.70 0.10 4.44
CA GLY A 49 -14.58 1.28 4.53
C GLY A 49 -14.77 1.84 5.95
N GLN A 50 -13.93 1.40 6.91
CA GLN A 50 -13.89 1.92 8.28
C GLN A 50 -13.05 3.20 8.44
N MET A 51 -12.37 3.60 7.37
CA MET A 51 -11.59 4.82 7.23
C MET A 51 -11.85 5.39 5.83
N ASP A 52 -12.07 6.69 5.75
CA ASP A 52 -12.29 7.39 4.48
C ASP A 52 -10.96 7.75 3.78
N ASP A 53 -11.05 8.04 2.48
CA ASP A 53 -9.91 8.37 1.63
C ASP A 53 -9.10 9.56 2.15
N TYR A 54 -9.78 10.61 2.63
CA TYR A 54 -9.09 11.81 3.12
C TYR A 54 -8.22 11.47 4.33
N THR A 55 -8.79 10.77 5.31
CA THR A 55 -8.06 10.35 6.52
C THR A 55 -6.87 9.44 6.18
N TYR A 56 -7.05 8.47 5.28
CA TYR A 56 -5.97 7.56 4.91
C TYR A 56 -4.86 8.27 4.13
N PHE A 57 -5.22 9.18 3.23
CA PHE A 57 -4.25 9.88 2.38
C PHE A 57 -3.47 10.92 3.19
N GLU A 58 -4.10 11.62 4.14
CA GLU A 58 -3.38 12.48 5.08
C GLU A 58 -2.39 11.68 5.95
N LEU A 59 -2.76 10.46 6.36
CA LEU A 59 -1.85 9.60 7.13
C LEU A 59 -0.61 9.21 6.31
N LEU A 60 -0.78 8.86 5.03
CA LEU A 60 0.34 8.55 4.14
C LEU A 60 1.24 9.78 3.95
N ASP A 61 0.67 10.94 3.64
CA ASP A 61 1.41 12.19 3.43
C ASP A 61 2.16 12.63 4.70
N HIS A 62 1.54 12.47 5.88
CA HIS A 62 2.18 12.73 7.17
C HIS A 62 3.47 11.93 7.38
N HIS A 63 3.51 10.71 6.86
CA HIS A 63 4.68 9.83 6.91
C HIS A 63 5.59 9.95 5.67
N GLY A 64 5.36 10.95 4.81
CA GLY A 64 6.19 11.25 3.64
C GLY A 64 5.97 10.30 2.46
N ILE A 65 4.85 9.58 2.43
CA ILE A 65 4.45 8.72 1.31
C ILE A 65 3.46 9.48 0.45
N ASP A 66 3.78 9.67 -0.83
CA ASP A 66 2.85 10.27 -1.80
C ASP A 66 1.61 9.36 -1.94
N PRO A 67 0.41 9.80 -1.49
CA PRO A 67 -0.76 8.94 -1.45
C PRO A 67 -1.24 8.54 -2.85
N LEU A 68 -1.15 9.47 -3.81
CA LEU A 68 -1.63 9.23 -5.17
C LEU A 68 -0.70 8.29 -5.93
N ALA A 69 0.61 8.45 -5.75
CA ALA A 69 1.57 7.54 -6.34
C ALA A 69 1.43 6.12 -5.74
N PHE A 70 1.34 6.04 -4.41
CA PHE A 70 1.27 4.76 -3.70
C PHE A 70 -0.01 3.97 -4.03
N VAL A 71 -1.18 4.61 -3.88
CA VAL A 71 -2.46 3.97 -4.18
C VAL A 71 -2.61 3.71 -5.68
N GLY A 72 -2.12 4.62 -6.53
CA GLY A 72 -2.15 4.48 -7.98
C GLY A 72 -1.41 3.24 -8.48
N GLU A 73 -0.23 2.92 -7.93
CA GLU A 73 0.50 1.69 -8.26
C GLU A 73 -0.31 0.43 -7.91
N VAL A 74 -1.01 0.44 -6.77
CA VAL A 74 -1.89 -0.66 -6.35
C VAL A 74 -3.09 -0.81 -7.29
N GLU A 75 -3.75 0.29 -7.64
CA GLU A 75 -4.86 0.26 -8.59
C GLU A 75 -4.45 -0.29 -9.95
N ASP A 76 -3.27 0.10 -10.44
CA ASP A 76 -2.77 -0.35 -11.73
C ASP A 76 -2.42 -1.84 -11.70
N HIS A 77 -1.83 -2.33 -10.59
CA HIS A 77 -1.64 -3.77 -10.37
C HIS A 77 -2.97 -4.53 -10.37
N MET A 78 -4.01 -3.98 -9.71
CA MET A 78 -5.36 -4.57 -9.69
C MET A 78 -6.01 -4.59 -11.08
N LYS A 79 -5.87 -3.52 -11.87
CA LYS A 79 -6.37 -3.47 -13.26
C LYS A 79 -5.72 -4.54 -14.13
N LEU A 80 -4.42 -4.82 -13.92
CA LEU A 80 -3.72 -5.89 -14.64
C LEU A 80 -4.21 -7.29 -14.26
N LEU A 81 -4.55 -7.50 -12.98
CA LEU A 81 -5.13 -8.76 -12.51
C LEU A 81 -6.53 -9.00 -13.10
N ILE A 82 -7.41 -8.00 -13.08
CA ILE A 82 -8.78 -8.10 -13.62
C ILE A 82 -8.78 -8.37 -15.12
N ARG A 83 -7.88 -7.76 -15.90
CA ARG A 83 -7.80 -7.97 -17.35
C ARG A 83 -7.37 -9.38 -17.78
N ARG A 84 -6.86 -10.21 -16.86
CA ARG A 84 -6.45 -11.60 -17.14
C ARG A 84 -7.48 -12.65 -16.68
N LEU A 85 -8.54 -12.24 -15.99
CA LEU A 85 -9.69 -13.09 -15.61
C LEU A 85 -10.79 -13.01 -16.67
#